data_AF-A0A7K4HBI1-F1
#
_entry.id   AF-A0A7K4HBI1-F1
#
_cell.length_a   1.000
_cell.length_b   1.000
_cell.length_c   1.000
_cell.angle_alpha   90.00
_cell.angle_beta   90.00
_cell.angle_gamma   90.00
#
_symmetry.space_group_name_H-M   'P 1'
#
loop_
_entity.id
_entity.type
_entity.pdbx_description
1 polymer ?
#
loop_
_entity_poly.entity_id
_entity_poly.type
_entity_poly.pdbx_seq_one_letter_code
_entity_poly.pdbx_strand_id
1 'polypeptide(L)'
;MAYKGKRTIEGRIVEVRGGEKAISRSYTYGYISLTVRVGTEMYSVLVNSSKINSYGFLPRVGHYIRAEGIRSPSNDGYHDYSMSHLSSLEHIEPRKKIS
;
A
#
# COMPACT_ATOMS: atom_id res chain seq x y z
N MET A 1 -7.35 21.13 8.97
CA MET A 1 -7.26 21.10 7.50
C MET A 1 -7.34 19.65 7.05
N ALA A 2 -8.44 19.24 6.39
CA ALA A 2 -8.76 17.84 6.14
C ALA A 2 -8.55 17.47 4.67
N TYR A 3 -7.40 16.90 4.32
CA TYR A 3 -7.23 16.19 3.05
C TYR A 3 -7.86 14.78 3.18
N LYS A 4 -9.20 14.70 3.20
CA LYS A 4 -9.97 13.44 3.28
C LYS A 4 -10.42 12.96 1.89
N GLY A 5 -9.50 12.88 0.93
CA GLY A 5 -9.79 12.30 -0.39
C GLY A 5 -9.17 10.92 -0.53
N LYS A 6 -9.96 9.91 -0.91
CA LYS A 6 -9.39 8.67 -1.44
C LYS A 6 -8.54 8.98 -2.66
N ARG A 7 -7.43 8.27 -2.82
CA ARG A 7 -6.51 8.38 -3.95
C ARG A 7 -6.19 6.99 -4.46
N THR A 8 -6.14 6.89 -5.78
CA THR A 8 -5.69 5.70 -6.50
C THR A 8 -4.25 5.90 -6.94
N ILE A 9 -3.40 4.91 -6.69
CA ILE A 9 -2.04 4.83 -7.23
C ILE A 9 -1.88 3.54 -8.03
N GLU A 10 -1.03 3.60 -9.04
CA GLU A 10 -0.55 2.42 -9.78
C GLU A 10 0.98 2.41 -9.69
N GLY A 11 1.55 1.30 -9.23
CA GLY A 11 2.99 1.26 -9.00
C GLY A 11 3.53 -0.14 -8.78
N ARG A 12 4.86 -0.23 -8.73
CA ARG A 12 5.57 -1.50 -8.53
C ARG A 12 5.92 -1.67 -7.06
N ILE A 13 5.62 -2.84 -6.50
CA ILE A 13 6.10 -3.21 -5.17
C ILE A 13 7.62 -3.41 -5.23
N VAL A 14 8.36 -2.67 -4.42
CA VAL A 14 9.82 -2.78 -4.32
C VAL A 14 10.26 -3.40 -2.99
N GLU A 15 9.40 -3.38 -1.98
CA GLU A 15 9.66 -3.99 -0.69
C GLU A 15 8.35 -4.47 -0.05
N VAL A 16 8.41 -5.57 0.69
CA VAL A 16 7.30 -6.09 1.50
C VAL A 16 7.82 -6.32 2.92
N ARG A 17 7.27 -5.58 3.89
CA ARG A 17 7.58 -5.75 5.32
C ARG A 17 6.35 -6.27 6.05
N GLY A 18 6.52 -7.36 6.79
CA GLY A 18 5.54 -7.74 7.81
C GLY A 18 5.56 -6.69 8.92
N GLY A 19 4.45 -5.99 9.14
CA GLY A 19 4.34 -5.04 10.23
C GLY A 19 4.34 -5.75 11.59
N GLU A 20 4.91 -5.09 12.60
CA GLU A 20 4.83 -5.54 13.98
C GLU A 20 3.36 -5.64 14.41
N LYS A 21 3.01 -6.74 15.07
CA LYS A 21 1.68 -6.90 15.68
C LYS A 21 1.50 -5.81 16.74
N ALA A 22 0.68 -4.80 16.45
CA ALA A 22 0.18 -3.92 17.49
C ALA A 22 -0.89 -4.68 18.29
N ILE A 23 -0.54 -5.15 19.48
CA ILE A 23 -1.48 -5.75 20.43
C ILE A 23 -2.15 -4.61 21.19
N SER A 24 -3.41 -4.31 20.88
CA SER A 24 -4.26 -3.48 21.73
C SER A 24 -5.22 -4.38 22.52
N ARG A 25 -5.66 -3.94 23.71
CA ARG A 25 -6.54 -4.72 24.62
C ARG A 25 -7.87 -5.16 23.99
N SER A 26 -8.23 -4.63 22.82
CA SER A 26 -9.49 -4.91 22.13
C SER A 26 -9.32 -5.55 20.75
N TYR A 27 -8.18 -5.41 20.06
CA TYR A 27 -7.96 -6.00 18.72
C TYR A 27 -6.47 -6.20 18.39
N THR A 28 -6.15 -7.34 17.74
CA THR A 28 -4.85 -7.55 17.08
C THR A 28 -4.99 -7.15 15.61
N TYR A 29 -4.52 -5.95 15.23
CA TYR A 29 -4.41 -5.58 13.82
C TYR A 29 -2.95 -5.72 13.39
N GLY A 30 -2.66 -6.79 12.65
CA GLY A 30 -1.43 -6.86 11.87
C GLY A 30 -1.58 -6.00 10.62
N TYR A 31 -0.51 -5.31 10.24
CA TYR A 31 -0.41 -4.70 8.92
C TYR A 31 0.72 -5.34 8.15
N ILE A 32 0.58 -5.44 6.83
CA ILE A 32 1.69 -5.65 5.91
C ILE A 32 1.95 -4.27 5.28
N SER A 33 3.19 -3.80 5.36
CA SER A 33 3.60 -2.57 4.70
C SER A 33 4.25 -2.93 3.37
N LEU A 34 3.73 -2.38 2.29
CA LEU A 34 4.31 -2.49 0.95
C LEU A 34 4.98 -1.16 0.62
N THR A 35 6.26 -1.18 0.24
CA THR A 35 6.87 -0.02 -0.41
C THR A 35 6.57 -0.12 -1.89
N VAL A 36 5.91 0.91 -2.43
CA VAL A 36 5.41 0.96 -3.80
C VAL A 36 6.01 2.17 -4.50
N ARG A 37 6.72 1.93 -5.60
CA ARG A 37 7.27 2.99 -6.44
C ARG A 37 6.24 3.42 -7.49
N VAL A 38 5.91 4.71 -7.49
CA VAL A 38 4.97 5.37 -8.41
C VAL A 38 5.73 6.49 -9.12
N GLY A 39 6.25 6.22 -10.32
CA GLY A 39 7.17 7.15 -10.99
C GLY A 39 8.44 7.40 -10.16
N THR A 40 8.62 8.64 -9.70
CA THR A 40 9.72 9.07 -8.82
C THR A 40 9.36 9.03 -7.34
N GLU A 41 8.08 8.85 -7.00
CA GLU A 41 7.60 8.85 -5.62
C GLU A 41 7.59 7.44 -5.02
N MET A 42 7.80 7.36 -3.70
CA MET A 42 7.76 6.15 -2.90
C MET A 42 6.60 6.20 -1.91
N TYR A 43 5.73 5.20 -1.96
CA TYR A 43 4.55 5.07 -1.10
C TYR A 43 4.72 3.93 -0.10
N SER A 44 4.38 4.16 1.16
CA SER A 44 4.13 3.10 2.14
C SER A 44 2.64 2.74 2.11
N VAL A 45 2.30 1.59 1.56
CA VAL A 45 0.92 1.10 1.47
C VAL A 45 0.65 0.12 2.61
N LEU A 46 -0.26 0.50 3.51
CA LEU A 46 -0.62 -0.28 4.69
C LEU A 46 -1.81 -1.20 4.39
N VAL A 47 -1.52 -2.49 4.25
CA VAL A 47 -2.51 -3.53 4.01
C VAL A 47 -2.88 -4.20 5.33
N ASN A 48 -4.16 -4.20 5.69
CA ASN A 48 -4.62 -4.90 6.89
C ASN A 48 -4.44 -6.42 6.67
N SER A 49 -3.72 -7.09 7.58
CA SER A 49 -3.44 -8.52 7.46
C SER A 49 -4.71 -9.37 7.46
N SER A 50 -5.79 -8.92 8.09
CA SER A 50 -7.09 -9.64 8.05
C SER A 50 -7.75 -9.60 6.67
N LYS A 51 -7.39 -8.63 5.82
CA LYS A 51 -7.92 -8.46 4.47
C LYS A 51 -7.01 -9.01 3.39
N ILE A 52 -5.80 -9.49 3.73
CA ILE A 52 -4.81 -9.85 2.71
C ILE A 52 -5.34 -10.92 1.73
N ASN A 53 -6.03 -11.94 2.24
CA ASN A 53 -6.61 -13.00 1.42
C ASN A 53 -7.83 -12.54 0.61
N SER A 54 -8.50 -11.46 1.02
CA SER A 54 -9.69 -10.94 0.32
C SER A 54 -9.36 -10.25 -1.01
N TYR A 55 -8.10 -9.86 -1.21
CA TYR A 55 -7.66 -9.22 -2.46
C TYR A 55 -7.37 -10.21 -3.59
N GLY A 56 -7.47 -11.52 -3.34
CA GLY A 56 -7.31 -12.56 -4.37
C GLY A 56 -5.87 -12.80 -4.83
N PHE A 57 -4.89 -12.13 -4.24
CA PHE A 57 -3.46 -12.39 -4.47
C PHE A 57 -2.63 -12.06 -3.23
N LEU A 58 -1.43 -12.62 -3.15
CA LEU A 58 -0.43 -12.25 -2.14
C LEU A 58 0.55 -11.24 -2.74
N PRO A 59 0.67 -10.02 -2.18
CA PRO A 59 1.64 -9.03 -2.63
C PRO A 59 3.08 -9.55 -2.53
N ARG A 60 3.87 -9.34 -3.60
CA ARG A 60 5.29 -9.72 -3.68
C ARG A 60 6.08 -8.61 -4.35
N VAL A 61 7.37 -8.53 -4.01
CA VAL A 61 8.31 -7.64 -4.71
C VAL A 61 8.26 -7.93 -6.20
N GLY A 62 8.16 -6.88 -7.00
CA GLY A 62 8.09 -6.95 -8.45
C GLY A 62 6.68 -6.85 -9.03
N HIS A 63 5.63 -7.20 -8.27
CA HIS A 63 4.24 -7.07 -8.73
C HIS A 63 3.89 -5.60 -9.00
N TYR A 64 3.09 -5.37 -10.04
CA TYR A 64 2.43 -4.10 -10.27
C TYR A 64 1.05 -4.13 -9.64
N ILE A 65 0.72 -3.09 -8.89
CA ILE A 65 -0.55 -3.02 -8.20
C ILE A 65 -1.27 -1.71 -8.48
N ARG A 66 -2.59 -1.76 -8.42
CA ARG A 66 -3.45 -0.59 -8.24
C ARG A 66 -3.98 -0.61 -6.82
N ALA A 67 -3.76 0.46 -6.08
CA ALA A 67 -4.26 0.61 -4.71
C ALA A 67 -5.10 1.89 -4.59
N GLU A 68 -6.26 1.79 -3.96
CA GLU A 68 -7.09 2.93 -3.61
C GLU A 68 -7.22 3.04 -2.08
N GLY A 69 -6.90 4.20 -1.53
CA GLY A 69 -7.00 4.44 -0.09
C GLY A 69 -6.83 5.91 0.29
N ILE A 70 -6.74 6.18 1.59
CA ILE A 70 -6.48 7.52 2.11
C ILE A 70 -4.98 7.79 2.05
N ARG A 71 -4.60 8.83 1.31
CA ARG A 71 -3.20 9.29 1.21
C ARG A 71 -2.91 10.34 2.29
N SER A 72 -1.80 10.20 2.99
CA SER A 72 -1.20 11.22 3.85
C SER A 72 0.29 11.40 3.54
N PRO A 73 0.90 12.56 3.83
CA PRO A 73 2.36 12.69 3.85
C PRO A 73 2.98 11.64 4.78
N SER A 74 4.15 11.11 4.41
CA SER A 74 4.96 10.29 5.32
C SER A 74 5.87 11.17 6.19
N ASN A 75 6.24 10.67 7.37
CA ASN A 75 7.17 11.31 8.31
C ASN A 75 8.36 10.41 8.67
N ASP A 76 8.59 9.33 7.93
CA ASP A 76 9.63 8.33 8.23
C ASP A 76 10.98 8.57 7.52
N GLY A 77 11.07 9.64 6.72
CA GLY A 77 12.29 10.01 5.99
C GLY A 77 12.65 9.06 4.84
N TYR A 78 11.82 8.05 4.55
CA TYR A 78 12.07 7.06 3.50
C TYR A 78 10.98 7.05 2.43
N HIS A 79 9.71 7.22 2.81
CA HIS A 79 8.59 7.34 1.88
C HIS A 79 8.19 8.81 1.70
N ASP A 80 7.63 9.15 0.55
CA ASP A 80 7.01 10.47 0.32
C ASP A 80 5.59 10.51 0.93
N TYR A 81 4.86 9.39 0.77
CA TYR A 81 3.47 9.27 1.19
C TYR A 81 3.17 7.94 1.88
N SER A 82 2.18 7.96 2.76
CA SER A 82 1.54 6.76 3.30
C SER A 82 0.13 6.62 2.73
N MET A 83 -0.26 5.39 2.40
CA MET A 83 -1.60 5.04 1.97
C MET A 83 -2.21 4.03 2.94
N SER A 84 -3.34 4.40 3.56
CA SER A 84 -4.04 3.60 4.56
C SER A 84 -5.52 3.44 4.20
N HIS A 85 -6.26 2.65 4.99
CA HIS A 85 -7.72 2.45 4.80
C HIS A 85 -8.07 2.06 3.37
N LEU A 86 -7.37 1.06 2.83
CA LEU A 86 -7.54 0.62 1.45
C LEU A 86 -8.99 0.19 1.19
N SER A 87 -9.62 0.77 0.16
CA SER A 87 -10.88 0.27 -0.40
C SER A 87 -10.66 -0.78 -1.48
N SER A 88 -9.55 -0.72 -2.21
CA SER A 88 -9.17 -1.74 -3.18
C SER A 88 -7.65 -1.93 -3.23
N LEU A 89 -7.26 -3.15 -3.59
CA LEU A 89 -5.89 -3.53 -3.90
C LEU A 89 -5.95 -4.63 -4.97
N GLU A 90 -5.46 -4.32 -6.16
CA GLU A 90 -5.52 -5.19 -7.34
C GLU A 90 -4.11 -5.46 -7.85
N HIS A 91 -3.84 -6.70 -8.27
CA HIS A 91 -2.68 -7.00 -9.11
C HIS A 91 -3.00 -6.62 -10.55
N ILE A 92 -2.14 -5.83 -11.19
CA ILE A 92 -2.31 -5.35 -12.55
C ILE A 92 -1.07 -5.68 -13.38
N GLU A 93 -1.21 -5.70 -14.70
CA GLU A 93 -0.07 -5.74 -15.60
C GLU A 93 0.61 -4.36 -15.68
N PRO A 94 1.94 -4.29 -15.82
CA PRO A 94 2.61 -3.05 -16.13
C PRO A 94 2.06 -2.49 -17.45
N ARG A 95 1.75 -1.19 -17.48
CA ARG A 95 1.40 -0.52 -18.73
C ARG A 95 2.55 -0.71 -19.71
N LYS A 96 2.28 -1.37 -20.85
CA LYS A 96 3.26 -1.47 -21.94
C LYS A 96 3.67 -0.05 -22.31
N LYS A 97 4.96 0.24 -22.28
CA LYS A 97 5.47 1.44 -22.95
C LYS A 97 5.08 1.30 -24.41
N ILE A 98 4.20 2.19 -24.88
CA ILE A 98 4.02 2.39 -26.31
C ILE A 98 5.33 3.05 -26.75
N SER A 99 6.22 2.23 -27.30
CA SER A 99 7.45 2.66 -27.96
C SER A 99 7.13 3.27 -29.31
#